data_AF-A0A255R7A8-F1
#
_entry.id   AF-A0A255R7A8-F1
#
_cell.length_a   1.000
_cell.length_b   1.000
_cell.length_c   1.000
_cell.angle_alpha   90.00
_cell.angle_beta   90.00
_cell.angle_gamma   90.00
#
_symmetry.space_group_name_H-M   'P 1'
#
loop_
_entity.id
_entity.type
_entity.pdbx_description
1 polymer ?
#
loop_
_entity_poly.entity_id
_entity_poly.type
_entity_poly.pdbx_seq_one_letter_code
_entity_poly.pdbx_strand_id
1 'polypeptide(L)'
;MDQEAMRRSIFGPIVSFLAVIVFIAGCGLIALLYQSSEVSGTASLPNGGTAVINGPFSCSANSPSTEIEAGGHSFVFSPTTIFIDGVSVAPLDATVTSVEIDSSFWTATLRVNGSEVPMKR
;
A
#
# COMPACT_ATOMS: atom_id res chain seq x y z
N MET A 1 -26.86 -53.94 -20.43
CA MET A 1 -26.45 -52.85 -19.52
C MET A 1 -25.45 -52.02 -20.29
N ASP A 2 -25.95 -50.94 -20.88
CA ASP A 2 -25.31 -50.19 -21.95
C ASP A 2 -24.13 -49.36 -21.45
N GLN A 3 -22.95 -49.64 -22.01
CA GLN A 3 -21.67 -49.00 -21.69
C GLN A 3 -21.71 -47.47 -21.90
N GLU A 4 -22.62 -46.99 -22.77
CA GLU A 4 -22.85 -45.57 -23.03
C GLU A 4 -23.54 -44.82 -21.88
N ALA A 5 -24.44 -45.50 -21.14
CA ALA A 5 -25.13 -44.91 -19.99
C ALA A 5 -24.18 -44.69 -18.81
N MET A 6 -23.22 -45.60 -18.62
CA MET A 6 -22.20 -45.50 -17.58
C MET A 6 -21.21 -44.36 -17.85
N ARG A 7 -20.87 -44.13 -19.14
CA ARG A 7 -20.04 -42.99 -19.56
C ARG A 7 -20.71 -41.66 -19.27
N ARG A 8 -21.99 -41.46 -19.61
CA ARG A 8 -22.69 -40.18 -19.34
C ARG A 8 -22.79 -39.86 -17.84
N SER A 9 -22.91 -40.88 -16.99
CA SER A 9 -23.05 -40.68 -15.54
C SER A 9 -21.79 -40.18 -14.83
N ILE A 10 -20.59 -40.45 -15.37
CA ILE A 10 -19.31 -40.07 -14.75
C ILE A 10 -18.81 -38.72 -15.29
N PHE A 11 -19.10 -38.40 -16.55
CA PHE A 11 -18.66 -37.15 -17.16
C PHE A 11 -19.42 -35.91 -16.64
N GLY A 12 -20.70 -36.05 -16.27
CA GLY A 12 -21.49 -34.98 -15.66
C GLY A 12 -20.85 -34.35 -14.42
N PRO A 13 -20.54 -35.12 -13.36
CA PRO A 13 -19.92 -34.57 -12.16
C PRO A 13 -18.50 -34.03 -12.39
N ILE A 14 -17.71 -34.66 -13.27
CA ILE A 14 -16.35 -34.19 -13.59
C ILE A 14 -16.39 -32.80 -14.24
N VAL A 15 -17.27 -32.60 -15.22
CA VAL A 15 -17.41 -31.30 -15.92
C VAL A 15 -17.89 -30.22 -14.96
N SER A 16 -18.84 -30.55 -14.07
CA SER A 16 -19.32 -29.62 -13.04
C SER A 16 -18.22 -29.23 -12.04
N PHE A 17 -17.41 -30.18 -11.57
CA PHE A 17 -16.28 -29.88 -10.68
C PHE A 17 -15.23 -29.00 -11.36
N LEU A 18 -14.91 -29.27 -12.63
CA LEU A 18 -13.95 -28.47 -13.38
C LEU A 18 -14.44 -27.03 -13.57
N ALA A 19 -15.73 -26.84 -13.89
CA ALA A 19 -16.34 -25.53 -14.04
C ALA A 19 -16.29 -24.72 -12.73
N VAL A 20 -16.53 -25.37 -11.59
CA VAL A 20 -16.43 -24.73 -10.26
C VAL A 20 -14.98 -24.31 -9.96
N ILE A 21 -14.00 -25.15 -10.26
CA ILE A 21 -12.57 -24.81 -10.05
C ILE A 21 -12.17 -23.61 -10.91
N VAL A 22 -12.58 -23.58 -12.18
CA VAL A 22 -12.29 -22.45 -13.09
C VAL A 22 -12.97 -21.17 -12.60
N PHE A 23 -14.21 -21.26 -12.11
CA PHE A 23 -14.91 -20.12 -11.54
C PHE A 23 -14.21 -19.58 -10.28
N ILE A 24 -13.81 -20.45 -9.35
CA ILE A 24 -13.07 -20.07 -8.14
C ILE A 24 -11.71 -19.46 -8.50
N ALA A 25 -10.97 -20.06 -9.43
CA ALA A 25 -9.69 -19.53 -9.88
C ALA A 25 -9.85 -18.17 -10.59
N GLY A 26 -10.88 -18.00 -11.41
CA GLY A 26 -11.21 -16.74 -12.06
C GLY A 26 -11.56 -15.64 -11.06
N CYS A 27 -12.41 -15.95 -10.06
CA CYS A 27 -12.72 -15.02 -8.98
C CYS A 27 -11.47 -14.66 -8.14
N GLY A 28 -10.62 -15.64 -7.84
CA GLY A 28 -9.36 -15.42 -7.12
C GLY A 28 -8.39 -14.51 -7.89
N LEU A 29 -8.28 -14.68 -9.20
CA LEU A 29 -7.45 -13.83 -10.05
C LEU A 29 -7.97 -12.39 -10.11
N ILE A 30 -9.28 -12.20 -10.23
CA ILE A 30 -9.91 -10.87 -10.24
C ILE A 30 -9.71 -10.18 -8.88
N ALA A 31 -9.87 -10.91 -7.77
CA ALA A 31 -9.60 -10.37 -6.43
C ALA A 31 -8.14 -9.93 -6.25
N LEU A 32 -7.18 -10.68 -6.83
CA LEU A 32 -5.77 -10.30 -6.84
C LEU A 32 -5.51 -9.02 -7.64
N LEU A 33 -6.16 -8.87 -8.80
CA LEU A 33 -6.01 -7.68 -9.65
C LEU A 33 -6.62 -6.43 -9.03
N TYR A 34 -7.67 -6.55 -8.22
CA TYR A 34 -8.28 -5.42 -7.52
C TYR A 34 -7.45 -4.93 -6.33
N GLN A 35 -6.58 -5.76 -5.75
CA GLN A 35 -5.72 -5.36 -4.63
C GLN A 35 -4.59 -4.40 -5.03
N SER A 36 -4.27 -4.25 -6.31
CA SER A 36 -3.17 -3.41 -6.79
C SER A 36 -3.62 -2.03 -7.30
N SER A 37 -4.70 -1.46 -6.75
CA SER A 37 -4.98 -0.05 -7.03
C SER A 37 -3.93 0.79 -6.33
N GLU A 38 -3.01 1.37 -7.09
CA GLU A 38 -2.01 2.32 -6.58
C GLU A 38 -2.73 3.54 -6.02
N VAL A 39 -2.83 3.61 -4.69
CA VAL A 39 -3.30 4.81 -4.00
C VAL A 39 -2.13 5.79 -3.97
N SER A 40 -2.31 7.01 -4.47
CA SER A 40 -1.26 8.03 -4.42
C SER A 40 -1.85 9.36 -3.98
N GLY A 41 -1.05 10.17 -3.29
CA GLY A 41 -1.46 11.49 -2.87
C GLY A 41 -0.28 12.40 -2.56
N THR A 42 -0.61 13.63 -2.20
CA THR A 42 0.37 14.64 -1.82
C THR A 42 -0.05 15.34 -0.54
N ALA A 43 0.90 15.64 0.32
CA ALA A 43 0.68 16.41 1.54
C ALA A 43 1.57 17.65 1.57
N SER A 44 1.00 18.80 1.92
CA SER A 44 1.78 20.03 2.13
C SER A 44 2.58 19.93 3.42
N LEU A 45 3.85 20.31 3.35
CA LEU A 45 4.77 20.31 4.48
C LEU A 45 4.88 21.71 5.10
N PRO A 46 5.17 21.81 6.41
CA PRO A 46 5.29 23.11 7.08
C PRO A 46 6.41 24.01 6.55
N ASN A 47 7.45 23.45 5.90
CA ASN A 47 8.51 24.21 5.25
C ASN A 47 8.09 24.76 3.86
N GLY A 48 6.83 24.57 3.46
CA GLY A 48 6.32 24.93 2.13
C GLY A 48 6.57 23.89 1.04
N GLY A 49 7.25 22.79 1.37
CA GLY A 49 7.46 21.65 0.47
C GLY A 49 6.20 20.81 0.29
N THR A 50 6.29 19.79 -0.55
CA THR A 50 5.24 18.79 -0.76
C THR A 50 5.83 17.39 -0.58
N ALA A 51 5.18 16.56 0.21
CA ALA A 51 5.47 15.14 0.28
C ALA A 51 4.61 14.37 -0.72
N VAL A 52 5.22 13.50 -1.51
CA VAL A 52 4.53 12.55 -2.39
C VAL A 52 4.37 11.24 -1.63
N ILE A 53 3.17 10.66 -1.67
CA ILE A 53 2.83 9.45 -0.92
C ILE A 53 2.29 8.43 -1.91
N ASN A 54 2.95 7.29 -2.00
CA ASN A 54 2.55 6.15 -2.81
C ASN A 54 2.14 5.01 -1.88
N GLY A 55 1.01 4.37 -2.15
CA GLY A 55 0.42 3.33 -1.32
C GLY A 55 -0.69 3.81 -0.39
N PRO A 56 -1.26 2.92 0.44
CA PRO A 56 -2.29 3.28 1.40
C PRO A 56 -1.78 4.27 2.46
N PHE A 57 -2.49 5.37 2.65
CA PHE A 57 -2.15 6.38 3.67
C PHE A 57 -3.40 7.05 4.24
N SER A 58 -3.23 7.65 5.41
CA SER A 58 -4.12 8.65 6.00
C SER A 58 -3.30 9.90 6.28
N CYS A 59 -3.87 11.09 6.08
CA CYS A 59 -3.18 12.35 6.33
C CYS A 59 -4.04 13.23 7.25
N SER A 60 -3.41 13.80 8.27
CA SER A 60 -4.01 14.82 9.12
C SER A 60 -3.11 16.05 9.19
N ALA A 61 -3.69 17.22 8.97
CA ALA A 61 -2.98 18.49 9.06
C ALA A 61 -3.24 19.11 10.43
N ASN A 62 -2.27 19.00 11.34
CA ASN A 62 -2.33 19.55 12.68
C ASN A 62 -1.37 20.73 12.79
N SER A 63 -1.80 21.93 12.38
CA SER A 63 -0.93 23.12 12.39
C SER A 63 -0.21 23.28 13.75
N PRO A 64 1.14 23.38 13.79
CA PRO A 64 2.05 23.69 12.67
C PRO A 64 2.71 22.47 12.00
N SER A 65 2.17 21.27 12.20
CA SER A 65 2.68 19.99 11.71
C SER A 65 1.76 19.30 10.69
N THR A 66 2.33 18.40 9.91
CA THR A 66 1.60 17.48 9.04
C THR A 66 1.91 16.06 9.51
N GLU A 67 0.87 15.27 9.79
CA GLU A 67 1.00 13.87 10.18
C GLU A 67 0.44 12.98 9.07
N ILE A 68 1.21 11.97 8.69
CA ILE A 68 0.89 11.00 7.66
C ILE A 68 1.03 9.63 8.28
N GLU A 69 -0.05 8.87 8.34
CA GLU A 69 -0.02 7.47 8.73
C GLU A 69 0.03 6.61 7.47
N ALA A 70 1.09 5.82 7.31
CA ALA A 70 1.26 4.97 6.13
C ALA A 70 2.01 3.67 6.50
N GLY A 71 1.52 2.54 6.00
CA GLY A 71 2.15 1.23 6.20
C GLY A 71 2.43 0.83 7.65
N GLY A 72 1.57 1.26 8.58
CA GLY A 72 1.70 0.97 10.01
C GLY A 72 2.61 1.92 10.79
N HIS A 73 3.16 2.95 10.15
CA HIS A 73 4.02 3.96 10.76
C HIS A 73 3.36 5.34 10.76
N SER A 74 3.69 6.17 11.75
CA SER A 74 3.32 7.60 11.79
C SER A 74 4.53 8.46 11.40
N PHE A 75 4.37 9.24 10.33
CA PHE A 75 5.33 10.22 9.84
C PHE A 75 4.85 11.62 10.23
N VAL A 76 5.55 12.28 11.15
CA VAL A 76 5.20 13.63 11.60
C VAL A 76 6.24 14.61 11.10
N PHE A 77 5.79 15.57 10.30
CA PHE A 77 6.60 16.66 9.77
C PHE A 77 6.29 17.92 10.58
N SER A 78 7.23 18.32 11.44
CA SER A 78 7.19 19.61 12.14
C SER A 78 7.95 20.67 11.34
N PRO A 79 7.83 21.97 11.66
CA PRO A 79 8.53 23.05 10.95
C PRO A 79 10.05 22.89 10.82
N THR A 80 10.70 22.09 11.66
CA THR A 80 12.17 21.94 11.66
C THR A 80 12.63 20.49 11.67
N THR A 81 11.74 19.52 11.90
CA THR A 81 12.13 18.14 12.22
C THR A 81 11.14 17.14 11.63
N ILE A 82 11.68 16.03 11.14
CA ILE A 82 10.92 14.86 10.70
C ILE A 82 10.99 13.80 11.79
N PHE A 83 9.82 13.29 12.18
CA PHE A 83 9.68 12.21 13.14
C PHE A 83 9.06 10.99 12.47
N ILE A 84 9.53 9.80 12.86
CA ILE A 84 8.90 8.51 12.53
C ILE A 84 8.59 7.83 13.85
N ASP A 85 7.33 7.48 14.08
CA ASP A 85 6.84 6.85 15.31
C ASP A 85 7.27 7.60 16.58
N GLY A 86 7.28 8.94 16.50
CA GLY A 86 7.71 9.83 17.58
C GLY A 86 9.23 10.01 17.73
N VAL A 87 10.05 9.32 16.94
CA VAL A 87 11.52 9.43 16.96
C VAL A 87 11.99 10.42 15.90
N SER A 88 12.82 11.38 16.30
CA SER A 88 13.45 12.32 15.35
C SER A 88 14.46 11.58 14.46
N VAL A 89 14.29 11.68 13.15
CA VAL A 89 15.13 10.98 12.16
C VAL A 89 15.94 11.91 11.26
N ALA A 90 15.45 13.12 11.00
CA ALA A 90 16.10 14.10 10.13
C ALA A 90 15.56 15.52 10.38
N PRO A 91 16.33 16.58 10.06
CA PRO A 91 15.81 17.93 10.02
C PRO A 91 14.88 18.15 8.81
N LEU A 92 13.87 19.02 8.97
CA LEU A 92 13.04 19.56 7.89
C LEU A 92 13.42 21.02 7.66
N ASP A 93 14.58 21.26 7.06
CA ASP A 93 15.09 22.59 6.75
C ASP A 93 15.00 22.91 5.25
N ALA A 94 15.59 24.03 4.83
CA ALA A 94 15.59 24.47 3.43
C ALA A 94 16.37 23.53 2.47
N THR A 95 17.15 22.58 3.01
CA THR A 95 17.84 21.58 2.18
C THR A 95 16.91 20.44 1.78
N VAL A 96 15.76 20.27 2.46
CA VAL A 96 14.76 19.28 2.11
C VAL A 96 13.90 19.80 0.96
N THR A 97 14.17 19.30 -0.24
CA THR A 97 13.52 19.67 -1.50
C THR A 97 12.50 18.65 -1.99
N SER A 98 12.68 17.38 -1.63
CA SER A 98 11.73 16.30 -1.92
C SER A 98 11.54 15.41 -0.69
N VAL A 99 10.30 15.00 -0.46
CA VAL A 99 9.91 13.98 0.52
C VAL A 99 9.00 12.99 -0.18
N GLU A 100 9.36 11.71 -0.12
CA GLU A 100 8.59 10.62 -0.71
C GLU A 100 8.34 9.55 0.36
N ILE A 101 7.10 9.09 0.46
CA ILE A 101 6.70 7.97 1.31
C ILE A 101 6.15 6.88 0.40
N ASP A 102 6.84 5.75 0.35
CA ASP A 102 6.33 4.55 -0.32
C ASP A 102 5.82 3.59 0.74
N SER A 103 4.53 3.23 0.69
CA SER A 103 3.88 2.37 1.67
C SER A 103 3.25 1.14 1.03
N SER A 104 3.26 0.06 1.81
CA SER A 104 2.45 -1.14 1.61
C SER A 104 1.61 -1.36 2.86
N PHE A 105 0.72 -2.35 2.89
CA PHE A 105 -0.15 -2.61 4.05
C PHE A 105 0.58 -2.77 5.39
N TRP A 106 1.87 -3.13 5.39
CA TRP A 106 2.63 -3.50 6.60
C TRP A 106 4.00 -2.85 6.70
N THR A 107 4.38 -2.06 5.70
CA THR A 107 5.71 -1.44 5.63
C THR A 107 5.60 -0.07 5.02
N ALA A 108 6.47 0.83 5.41
CA ALA A 108 6.67 2.08 4.70
C ALA A 108 8.17 2.39 4.60
N THR A 109 8.54 3.18 3.61
CA THR A 109 9.89 3.72 3.46
C THR A 109 9.79 5.22 3.25
N LEU A 110 10.58 5.99 4.00
CA LEU A 110 10.69 7.43 3.83
C LEU A 110 11.95 7.73 3.02
N ARG A 111 11.82 8.53 1.98
CA ARG A 111 12.95 9.07 1.22
C ARG A 111 12.92 10.58 1.31
N VAL A 112 14.06 11.17 1.67
CA VAL A 112 14.25 12.62 1.74
C VAL A 112 15.36 12.96 0.75
N ASN A 113 15.06 13.84 -0.20
CA ASN A 113 15.95 14.15 -1.33
C ASN A 113 16.44 12.88 -2.07
N GLY A 114 15.57 11.89 -2.24
CA GLY A 114 15.86 10.61 -2.89
C GLY A 114 16.66 9.60 -2.03
N SER A 115 17.15 10.02 -0.85
CA SER A 115 17.88 9.17 0.09
C SER A 115 16.94 8.55 1.11
N GLU A 116 17.03 7.22 1.28
CA GLU A 116 16.21 6.51 2.26
C GLU A 116 16.62 6.89 3.70
N VAL A 117 15.64 7.21 4.52
CA VAL A 117 15.82 7.51 5.93
C VAL A 117 15.66 6.22 6.73
N PRO A 118 16.69 5.77 7.46
CA PRO A 118 16.62 4.50 8.18
C PRO A 118 15.59 4.58 9.31
N MET A 119 14.62 3.67 9.27
CA MET A 119 13.65 3.50 10.35
C MET A 119 14.28 2.70 11.49
N LYS A 120 14.39 3.32 12.66
CA LYS A 120 14.78 2.59 13.87
C LYS A 120 13.55 1.84 14.38
N ARG A 121 13.63 0.50 14.38
CA ARG A 121 12.69 -0.36 15.09
C ARG A 121 12.90 -0.31 16.59
#